data_AF-X8IXD9-F1
#
_entry.id   AF-X8IXD9-F1
#
_cell.length_a   1.000
_cell.length_b   1.000
_cell.length_c   1.000
_cell.angle_alpha   90.00
_cell.angle_beta   90.00
_cell.angle_gamma   90.00
#
_symmetry.space_group_name_H-M   'P 1'
#
loop_
_entity.id
_entity.type
_entity.pdbx_description
1 polymer ?
#
loop_
_entity_poly.entity_id
_entity_poly.type
_entity_poly.pdbx_seq_one_letter_code
_entity_poly.pdbx_strand_id
1 'polypeptide(L)'
;MRMPESLQYQNRDGRALDEVSDAVDDVNIAKLKAQAQADAEAWDSAAQFDTEKDKTAFRDYEAACDRVKSFYKEQHTMQTVEFNLRKRREFEEGRGKRARMGVWEAIEMLETLVDDSDPDTELSQIEHLLQTAEAIRRDGKPEWMQVVGLVHDLGKLLYFFGSEGQWDVVGDTFVVGCAFPDEIIYPGSFTENPDFKHPVYSTKHGMYEPNCGLDNVMLSWGHDEYLYHVMKDQSSLPEEGLAMIRYHSFYPWHREKAYSYLLNDKDRKAMDSVLAFNPYDLYSKSDDGVDPEKLKPYYQGLIAKFFPAELDW
;
A
#
# COMPACT_ATOMS: atom_id res chain seq x y z
N MET A 1 -13.17 -6.38 72.81
CA MET A 1 -12.39 -6.24 71.56
C MET A 1 -11.79 -7.60 71.24
N ARG A 2 -12.36 -8.34 70.29
CA ARG A 2 -11.80 -9.62 69.81
C ARG A 2 -11.68 -9.51 68.30
N MET A 3 -10.47 -9.55 67.79
CA MET A 3 -10.21 -9.68 66.35
C MET A 3 -10.45 -11.13 65.94
N PRO A 4 -10.99 -11.40 64.73
CA PRO A 4 -11.20 -12.76 64.25
C PRO A 4 -9.89 -13.44 63.86
N GLU A 5 -9.87 -14.76 64.02
CA GLU A 5 -8.78 -15.67 63.73
C GLU A 5 -8.36 -15.68 62.26
N SER A 6 -7.05 -15.62 62.06
CA SER A 6 -6.28 -16.15 60.93
C SER A 6 -6.86 -16.02 59.53
N LEU A 7 -6.52 -14.92 58.84
CA LEU A 7 -6.10 -15.04 57.45
C LEU A 7 -4.80 -15.86 57.46
N GLN A 8 -4.90 -17.17 57.25
CA GLN A 8 -3.75 -17.97 56.85
C GLN A 8 -3.21 -17.33 55.58
N TYR A 9 -2.08 -16.63 55.68
CA TYR A 9 -1.30 -16.26 54.51
C TYR A 9 -0.90 -17.58 53.86
N GLN A 10 -1.64 -17.99 52.83
CA GLN A 10 -1.15 -18.98 51.88
C GLN A 10 0.26 -18.54 51.50
N ASN A 11 1.24 -19.42 51.65
CA ASN A 11 2.62 -19.19 51.24
C ASN A 11 2.60 -18.79 49.76
N ARG A 12 2.62 -17.49 49.48
CA ARG A 12 2.71 -16.95 48.13
C ARG A 12 4.17 -17.07 47.74
N ASP A 13 4.50 -18.10 46.98
CA ASP A 13 5.83 -18.32 46.46
C ASP A 13 6.02 -17.48 45.20
N GLY A 14 6.78 -16.39 45.32
CA GLY A 14 7.09 -15.52 44.20
C GLY A 14 7.85 -16.24 43.07
N ARG A 15 8.68 -17.24 43.40
CA ARG A 15 9.42 -18.00 42.38
C ARG A 15 8.51 -18.87 41.54
N ALA A 16 7.50 -19.48 42.16
CA ALA A 16 6.49 -20.24 41.43
C ALA A 16 5.62 -19.33 40.53
N LEU A 17 5.41 -18.06 40.91
CA LEU A 17 4.73 -17.08 40.08
C LEU A 17 5.60 -16.68 38.86
N ASP A 18 6.89 -16.42 39.09
CA ASP A 18 7.85 -16.07 38.04
C ASP A 18 8.02 -17.22 37.04
N GLU A 19 8.15 -18.47 37.51
CA GLU A 19 8.23 -19.66 36.63
C GLU A 19 6.98 -19.84 35.77
N VAL A 20 5.79 -19.54 36.30
CA VAL A 20 4.54 -19.58 35.53
C VAL A 20 4.48 -18.42 34.54
N SER A 21 4.96 -17.22 34.91
CA SER A 21 5.04 -16.06 34.01
C SER A 21 5.97 -16.35 32.82
N ASP A 22 7.17 -16.85 33.09
CA ASP A 22 8.16 -17.20 32.08
C ASP A 22 7.61 -18.28 31.13
N ALA A 23 6.93 -19.30 31.66
CA ALA A 23 6.30 -20.33 30.84
C ALA A 23 5.15 -19.79 29.95
N VAL A 24 4.40 -18.80 30.44
CA VAL A 24 3.38 -18.11 29.63
C VAL A 24 4.03 -17.31 28.51
N ASP A 25 5.11 -16.60 28.80
CA ASP A 25 5.86 -15.84 27.81
C ASP A 25 6.48 -16.74 26.73
N ASP A 26 7.07 -17.88 27.12
CA ASP A 26 7.60 -18.88 26.19
C ASP A 26 6.51 -19.46 25.26
N VAL A 27 5.32 -19.75 25.80
CA VAL A 27 4.18 -20.22 25.01
C VAL A 27 3.70 -19.12 24.06
N ASN A 28 3.65 -17.87 24.51
CA ASN A 28 3.28 -16.74 23.66
C ASN A 28 4.29 -16.53 22.53
N ILE A 29 5.59 -16.59 22.82
CA ILE A 29 6.67 -16.52 21.81
C ILE A 29 6.55 -17.68 20.82
N ALA A 30 6.31 -18.90 21.29
CA ALA A 30 6.15 -20.07 20.42
C ALA A 30 4.92 -19.94 19.50
N LYS A 31 3.80 -19.43 20.01
CA LYS A 31 2.61 -19.14 19.21
C LYS A 31 2.88 -18.05 18.17
N LEU A 32 3.57 -16.97 18.55
CA LEU A 32 3.95 -15.90 17.62
C LEU A 32 4.86 -16.42 16.51
N LYS A 33 5.83 -17.27 16.84
CA LYS A 33 6.69 -17.92 15.84
C LYS A 33 5.93 -18.86 14.92
N ALA A 34 5.03 -19.68 15.45
CA ALA A 34 4.21 -20.58 14.65
C ALA A 34 3.26 -19.81 13.73
N GLN A 35 2.66 -18.71 14.21
CA GLN A 35 1.84 -17.83 13.40
C GLN A 35 2.67 -17.14 12.31
N ALA A 36 3.86 -16.61 12.64
CA ALA A 36 4.75 -16.00 11.64
C ALA A 36 5.19 -17.00 10.56
N GLN A 37 5.44 -18.26 10.94
CA GLN A 37 5.76 -19.35 10.00
C GLN A 37 4.58 -19.67 9.08
N ALA A 38 3.37 -19.80 9.64
CA ALA A 38 2.15 -20.04 8.85
C ALA A 38 1.81 -18.86 7.93
N ASP A 39 1.99 -17.63 8.42
CA ASP A 39 1.78 -16.42 7.63
C ASP A 39 2.77 -16.36 6.45
N ALA A 40 4.04 -16.70 6.69
CA ALA A 40 5.08 -16.78 5.67
C ALA A 40 4.80 -17.85 4.60
N GLU A 41 4.10 -18.94 4.95
CA GLU A 41 3.75 -20.04 4.03
C GLU A 41 2.43 -19.81 3.26
N ALA A 42 1.61 -18.82 3.65
CA ALA A 42 0.26 -18.64 3.11
C ALA A 42 0.04 -17.36 2.30
N TRP A 43 0.80 -16.28 2.55
CA TRP A 43 0.51 -14.97 1.96
C TRP A 43 0.67 -14.95 0.43
N ASP A 44 1.65 -15.66 -0.12
CA ASP A 44 2.00 -15.68 -1.54
C ASP A 44 1.21 -16.72 -2.37
N SER A 45 0.32 -17.48 -1.72
CA SER A 45 -0.54 -18.43 -2.44
C SER A 45 -1.39 -17.74 -3.52
N ALA A 46 -1.72 -18.44 -4.61
CA ALA A 46 -2.50 -17.85 -5.69
C ALA A 46 -3.90 -17.42 -5.20
N ALA A 47 -4.33 -16.22 -5.61
CA ALA A 47 -5.69 -15.75 -5.37
C ALA A 47 -6.73 -16.74 -5.93
N GLN A 48 -7.75 -17.05 -5.15
CA GLN A 48 -8.83 -17.98 -5.51
C GLN A 48 -10.14 -17.22 -5.77
N PHE A 49 -10.31 -16.06 -5.14
CA PHE A 49 -11.53 -15.25 -5.19
C PHE A 49 -11.90 -14.74 -6.61
N ASP A 50 -10.92 -14.65 -7.52
CA ASP A 50 -11.04 -14.08 -8.86
C ASP A 50 -11.10 -15.14 -9.97
N THR A 51 -11.15 -16.43 -9.62
CA THR A 51 -11.10 -17.56 -10.57
C THR A 51 -12.24 -17.58 -11.59
N GLU A 52 -13.40 -17.02 -11.22
CA GLU A 52 -14.58 -16.91 -12.09
C GLU A 52 -14.73 -15.54 -12.77
N LYS A 53 -13.80 -14.60 -12.54
CA LYS A 53 -13.90 -13.23 -13.05
C LYS A 53 -13.38 -13.12 -14.48
N ASP A 54 -14.09 -12.34 -15.29
CA ASP A 54 -13.62 -11.97 -16.63
C ASP A 54 -12.55 -10.87 -16.52
N LYS A 55 -11.28 -11.29 -16.55
CA LYS A 55 -10.12 -10.40 -16.43
C LYS A 55 -9.94 -9.48 -17.63
N THR A 56 -10.61 -9.74 -18.75
CA THR A 56 -10.47 -8.93 -19.98
C THR A 56 -11.22 -7.61 -19.92
N ALA A 57 -12.19 -7.49 -19.00
CA ALA A 57 -12.98 -6.28 -18.82
C ALA A 57 -12.30 -5.20 -17.96
N PHE A 58 -11.16 -5.52 -17.33
CA PHE A 58 -10.46 -4.61 -16.43
C PHE A 58 -9.30 -3.91 -17.12
N ARG A 59 -9.10 -2.63 -16.80
CA ARG A 59 -8.00 -1.79 -17.31
C ARG A 59 -7.99 -1.68 -18.85
N ASP A 60 -9.16 -1.57 -19.46
CA ASP A 60 -9.29 -1.28 -20.89
C ASP A 60 -9.07 0.22 -21.16
N TYR A 61 -7.80 0.62 -21.24
CA TYR A 61 -7.41 1.99 -21.54
C TYR A 61 -7.69 2.42 -22.98
N GLU A 62 -7.92 1.49 -23.91
CA GLU A 62 -8.31 1.83 -25.28
C GLU A 62 -9.76 2.36 -25.28
N ALA A 63 -10.65 1.65 -24.57
CA ALA A 63 -12.06 2.02 -24.41
C ALA A 63 -12.33 3.07 -23.32
N ALA A 64 -11.34 3.39 -22.48
CA ALA A 64 -11.48 4.37 -21.39
C ALA A 64 -11.99 5.75 -21.86
N CYS A 65 -12.73 6.43 -20.99
CA CYS A 65 -13.34 7.73 -21.27
C CYS A 65 -12.31 8.87 -21.34
N ASP A 66 -12.72 10.02 -21.88
CA ASP A 66 -11.85 11.18 -22.08
C ASP A 66 -11.28 11.74 -20.76
N ARG A 67 -11.98 11.54 -19.63
CA ARG A 67 -11.50 11.90 -18.29
C ARG A 67 -10.19 11.18 -17.96
N VAL A 68 -10.17 9.85 -18.06
CA VAL A 68 -8.99 9.01 -17.78
C VAL A 68 -7.84 9.33 -18.74
N LYS A 69 -8.15 9.49 -20.04
CA LYS A 69 -7.14 9.87 -21.05
C LYS A 69 -6.52 11.24 -20.76
N SER A 70 -7.34 12.22 -20.35
CA SER A 70 -6.87 13.56 -19.99
C SER A 70 -6.06 13.56 -18.71
N PHE A 71 -6.48 12.78 -17.71
CA PHE A 71 -5.75 12.57 -16.46
C PHE A 71 -4.32 12.07 -16.73
N TYR A 72 -4.16 10.97 -17.47
CA TYR A 72 -2.84 10.41 -17.73
C TYR A 72 -1.98 11.32 -18.61
N LYS A 73 -2.59 12.06 -19.56
CA LYS A 73 -1.85 13.09 -20.30
C LYS A 73 -1.28 14.16 -19.36
N GLU A 74 -2.08 14.64 -18.41
CA GLU A 74 -1.63 15.63 -17.43
C GLU A 74 -0.52 15.06 -16.54
N GLN A 75 -0.74 13.88 -15.95
CA GLN A 75 0.26 13.20 -15.12
C GLN A 75 1.58 13.02 -15.86
N HIS A 76 1.54 12.44 -17.07
CA HIS A 76 2.74 12.21 -17.88
C HIS A 76 3.44 13.50 -18.29
N THR A 77 2.72 14.61 -18.43
CA THR A 77 3.31 15.92 -18.73
C THR A 77 4.01 16.55 -17.52
N MET A 78 3.39 16.41 -16.34
CA MET A 78 3.75 17.20 -15.15
C MET A 78 4.71 16.48 -14.20
N GLN A 79 4.72 15.14 -14.18
CA GLN A 79 5.65 14.34 -13.39
C GLN A 79 7.06 14.38 -13.98
N THR A 80 7.87 15.31 -13.48
CA THR A 80 9.28 15.51 -13.85
C THR A 80 10.21 15.16 -12.69
N VAL A 81 11.50 15.04 -12.96
CA VAL A 81 12.56 14.94 -11.94
C VAL A 81 12.51 16.14 -11.00
N GLU A 82 12.37 17.36 -11.53
CA GLU A 82 12.28 18.58 -10.73
C GLU A 82 11.09 18.54 -9.76
N PHE A 83 9.92 18.16 -10.27
CA PHE A 83 8.71 18.01 -9.47
C PHE A 83 8.88 16.99 -8.35
N ASN A 84 9.40 15.80 -8.69
CA ASN A 84 9.57 14.70 -7.74
C ASN A 84 10.59 15.03 -6.64
N LEU A 85 11.71 15.66 -6.99
CA LEU A 85 12.69 16.14 -6.02
C LEU A 85 12.08 17.19 -5.06
N ARG A 86 11.24 18.08 -5.59
CA ARG A 86 10.56 19.09 -4.77
C ARG A 86 9.59 18.45 -3.79
N LYS A 87 8.69 17.57 -4.23
CA LYS A 87 7.70 16.91 -3.35
C LYS A 87 8.36 16.07 -2.26
N ARG A 88 9.42 15.32 -2.59
CA ARG A 88 10.21 14.57 -1.61
C ARG A 88 10.86 15.48 -0.56
N ARG A 89 11.47 16.58 -1.00
CA ARG A 89 12.03 17.59 -0.08
C ARG A 89 10.96 18.20 0.82
N GLU A 90 9.80 18.59 0.27
CA GLU A 90 8.69 19.12 1.05
C GLU A 90 8.23 18.11 2.13
N PHE A 91 8.16 16.82 1.77
CA PHE A 91 7.85 15.76 2.71
C PHE A 91 8.89 15.66 3.84
N GLU A 92 10.19 15.57 3.50
CA GLU A 92 11.32 15.48 4.43
C GLU A 92 11.44 16.69 5.36
N GLU A 93 11.13 17.90 4.88
CA GLU A 93 11.12 19.13 5.67
C GLU A 93 9.97 19.20 6.70
N GLY A 94 9.23 18.10 6.89
CA GLY A 94 8.14 17.98 7.83
C GLY A 94 6.83 18.59 7.32
N ARG A 95 6.80 19.13 6.10
CA ARG A 95 5.54 19.50 5.44
C ARG A 95 4.77 18.26 5.02
N GLY A 96 5.39 17.07 5.03
CA GLY A 96 4.70 15.80 4.87
C GLY A 96 3.74 15.47 6.02
N LYS A 97 3.96 16.01 7.23
CA LYS A 97 3.07 15.85 8.39
C LYS A 97 1.93 16.86 8.32
N ARG A 98 0.85 16.46 7.68
CA ARG A 98 -0.29 17.26 7.26
C ARG A 98 -1.48 17.06 8.20
N ALA A 99 -1.61 15.88 8.80
CA ALA A 99 -2.66 15.58 9.75
C ALA A 99 -2.21 14.58 10.82
N ARG A 100 -2.99 14.50 11.90
CA ARG A 100 -2.84 13.49 12.94
C ARG A 100 -4.19 12.89 13.24
N MET A 101 -4.35 11.61 12.91
CA MET A 101 -5.62 10.88 13.05
C MET A 101 -5.39 9.36 13.02
N GLY A 102 -6.38 8.59 13.44
CA GLY A 102 -6.37 7.13 13.32
C GLY A 102 -6.66 6.66 11.90
N VAL A 103 -6.31 5.41 11.59
CA VAL A 103 -6.54 4.80 10.26
C VAL A 103 -8.01 4.82 9.85
N TRP A 104 -8.93 4.56 10.78
CA TRP A 104 -10.36 4.58 10.46
C TRP A 104 -10.88 5.99 10.15
N GLU A 105 -10.37 7.01 10.83
CA GLU A 105 -10.70 8.42 10.54
C GLU A 105 -10.15 8.83 9.16
N ALA A 106 -8.96 8.33 8.80
CA ALA A 106 -8.39 8.48 7.46
C ALA A 106 -9.24 7.83 6.37
N ILE A 107 -9.78 6.62 6.61
CA ILE A 107 -10.74 5.96 5.71
C ILE A 107 -12.01 6.82 5.53
N GLU A 108 -12.57 7.34 6.63
CA GLU A 108 -13.77 8.19 6.59
C GLU A 108 -13.52 9.53 5.87
N MET A 109 -12.30 10.09 5.96
CA MET A 109 -11.91 11.29 5.19
C MET A 109 -11.80 10.99 3.69
N LEU A 110 -11.19 9.85 3.33
CA LEU A 110 -10.97 9.45 1.95
C LEU A 110 -12.27 9.21 1.18
N GLU A 111 -13.34 8.81 1.86
CA GLU A 111 -14.68 8.59 1.28
C GLU A 111 -15.20 9.76 0.43
N THR A 112 -14.71 10.98 0.67
CA THR A 112 -15.12 12.17 -0.09
C THR A 112 -14.40 12.35 -1.43
N LEU A 113 -13.41 11.51 -1.76
CA LEU A 113 -12.64 11.55 -2.99
C LEU A 113 -13.23 10.62 -4.07
N VAL A 114 -13.28 11.10 -5.31
CA VAL A 114 -13.54 10.28 -6.51
C VAL A 114 -12.25 10.21 -7.32
N ASP A 115 -11.80 9.01 -7.67
CA ASP A 115 -10.56 8.77 -8.42
C ASP A 115 -10.78 8.94 -9.93
N ASP A 116 -10.18 9.98 -10.52
CA ASP A 116 -10.36 10.30 -11.94
C ASP A 116 -9.52 9.41 -12.88
N SER A 117 -8.56 8.65 -12.34
CA SER A 117 -7.63 7.80 -13.11
C SER A 117 -8.16 6.40 -13.37
N ASP A 118 -9.14 5.94 -12.57
CA ASP A 118 -9.67 4.59 -12.62
C ASP A 118 -10.69 4.45 -13.79
N PRO A 119 -10.46 3.53 -14.74
CA PRO A 119 -11.43 3.24 -15.80
C PRO A 119 -12.51 2.24 -15.38
N ASP A 120 -12.32 1.52 -14.26
CA ASP A 120 -13.08 0.31 -13.95
C ASP A 120 -14.27 0.57 -13.01
N THR A 121 -14.28 1.67 -12.24
CA THR A 121 -15.34 1.88 -11.24
C THR A 121 -15.55 3.33 -10.79
N GLU A 122 -16.74 3.61 -10.24
CA GLU A 122 -17.09 4.82 -9.48
C GLU A 122 -17.43 4.47 -8.00
N LEU A 123 -16.94 3.32 -7.52
CA LEU A 123 -17.11 2.91 -6.13
C LEU A 123 -16.63 3.98 -5.16
N SER A 124 -17.29 4.06 -4.00
CA SER A 124 -16.77 4.90 -2.95
C SER A 124 -15.47 4.31 -2.39
N GLN A 125 -14.60 5.17 -1.87
CA GLN A 125 -13.27 4.73 -1.46
C GLN A 125 -13.34 3.76 -0.27
N ILE A 126 -14.30 3.91 0.65
CA ILE A 126 -14.47 2.96 1.74
C ILE A 126 -14.89 1.57 1.23
N GLU A 127 -15.74 1.51 0.20
CA GLU A 127 -16.16 0.25 -0.40
C GLU A 127 -14.99 -0.45 -1.08
N HIS A 128 -14.18 0.26 -1.86
CA HIS A 128 -12.98 -0.30 -2.51
C HIS A 128 -11.98 -0.89 -1.50
N LEU A 129 -11.65 -0.14 -0.45
CA LEU A 129 -10.73 -0.60 0.60
C LEU A 129 -11.26 -1.85 1.31
N LEU A 130 -12.56 -1.88 1.65
CA LEU A 130 -13.18 -3.01 2.32
C LEU A 130 -13.37 -4.22 1.40
N GLN A 131 -13.68 -4.03 0.12
CA GLN A 131 -13.76 -5.12 -0.86
C GLN A 131 -12.40 -5.78 -1.05
N THR A 132 -11.33 -4.98 -1.16
CA THR A 132 -9.95 -5.49 -1.26
C THR A 132 -9.61 -6.31 -0.01
N ALA A 133 -9.88 -5.77 1.18
CA ALA A 133 -9.60 -6.45 2.44
C ALA A 133 -10.44 -7.73 2.65
N GLU A 134 -11.73 -7.71 2.30
CA GLU A 134 -12.61 -8.89 2.41
C GLU A 134 -12.25 -9.98 1.40
N ALA A 135 -11.80 -9.63 0.18
CA ALA A 135 -11.32 -10.60 -0.80
C ALA A 135 -10.06 -11.32 -0.29
N ILE A 136 -9.12 -10.58 0.30
CA ILE A 136 -7.92 -11.12 0.96
C ILE A 136 -8.32 -12.04 2.12
N ARG A 137 -9.29 -11.61 2.94
CA ARG A 137 -9.80 -12.39 4.08
C ARG A 137 -10.51 -13.68 3.64
N ARG A 138 -11.30 -13.64 2.56
CA ARG A 138 -11.99 -14.81 1.98
C ARG A 138 -11.02 -15.89 1.54
N ASP A 139 -9.88 -15.50 0.98
CA ASP A 139 -8.82 -16.41 0.57
C ASP A 139 -7.95 -16.91 1.74
N GLY A 140 -8.30 -16.54 2.99
CA GLY A 140 -7.61 -17.04 4.19
C GLY A 140 -6.20 -16.47 4.37
N LYS A 141 -5.91 -15.32 3.75
CA LYS A 141 -4.61 -14.66 3.85
C LYS A 141 -4.37 -14.10 5.26
N PRO A 142 -3.10 -13.91 5.65
CA PRO A 142 -2.74 -13.39 6.97
C PRO A 142 -3.40 -12.05 7.29
N GLU A 143 -3.63 -11.80 8.58
CA GLU A 143 -4.27 -10.56 9.06
C GLU A 143 -3.53 -9.30 8.60
N TRP A 144 -2.20 -9.33 8.53
CA TRP A 144 -1.41 -8.18 8.04
C TRP A 144 -1.70 -7.86 6.58
N MET A 145 -1.98 -8.88 5.74
CA MET A 145 -2.28 -8.68 4.32
C MET A 145 -3.69 -8.12 4.14
N GLN A 146 -4.64 -8.53 5.00
CA GLN A 146 -5.97 -7.93 5.04
C GLN A 146 -5.88 -6.44 5.40
N VAL A 147 -5.01 -6.09 6.34
CA VAL A 147 -4.73 -4.69 6.69
C VAL A 147 -4.07 -3.94 5.53
N VAL A 148 -3.14 -4.54 4.80
CA VAL A 148 -2.58 -3.94 3.58
C VAL A 148 -3.70 -3.61 2.59
N GLY A 149 -4.62 -4.55 2.34
CA GLY A 149 -5.80 -4.28 1.50
C GLY A 149 -6.67 -3.14 2.01
N LEU A 150 -6.86 -3.03 3.32
CA LEU A 150 -7.64 -1.95 3.93
C LEU A 150 -6.98 -0.57 3.79
N VAL A 151 -5.65 -0.50 3.72
CA VAL A 151 -4.93 0.79 3.80
C VAL A 151 -4.23 1.22 2.52
N HIS A 152 -4.04 0.34 1.54
CA HIS A 152 -3.17 0.57 0.37
C HIS A 152 -3.40 1.91 -0.35
N ASP A 153 -4.67 2.35 -0.42
CA ASP A 153 -5.09 3.58 -1.09
C ASP A 153 -5.21 4.80 -0.17
N LEU A 154 -4.92 4.68 1.14
CA LEU A 154 -4.98 5.83 2.06
C LEU A 154 -3.94 6.91 1.75
N GLY A 155 -2.95 6.63 0.91
CA GLY A 155 -2.06 7.66 0.40
C GLY A 155 -2.77 8.72 -0.45
N LYS A 156 -3.98 8.42 -0.94
CA LYS A 156 -4.82 9.36 -1.70
C LYS A 156 -5.26 10.56 -0.87
N LEU A 157 -5.12 10.50 0.46
CA LEU A 157 -5.29 11.64 1.34
C LEU A 157 -4.39 12.83 1.01
N LEU A 158 -3.28 12.61 0.28
CA LEU A 158 -2.48 13.69 -0.31
C LEU A 158 -3.32 14.75 -1.01
N TYR A 159 -4.43 14.36 -1.64
CA TYR A 159 -5.37 15.28 -2.28
C TYR A 159 -5.88 16.37 -1.33
N PHE A 160 -6.20 16.00 -0.08
CA PHE A 160 -6.65 16.94 0.94
C PHE A 160 -5.50 17.71 1.59
N PHE A 161 -4.26 17.29 1.36
CA PHE A 161 -3.05 17.78 2.01
C PHE A 161 -2.19 18.68 1.12
N GLY A 162 -2.79 19.26 0.09
CA GLY A 162 -2.13 20.24 -0.77
C GLY A 162 -1.39 19.63 -1.95
N SER A 163 -1.94 18.56 -2.53
CA SER A 163 -1.55 18.12 -3.86
C SER A 163 -1.82 19.23 -4.90
N GLU A 164 -1.15 19.16 -6.05
CA GLU A 164 -1.36 20.12 -7.15
C GLU A 164 -2.49 19.69 -8.10
N GLY A 165 -2.93 18.44 -8.01
CA GLY A 165 -4.11 17.90 -8.67
C GLY A 165 -4.36 16.46 -8.23
N GLN A 166 -5.17 15.71 -8.97
CA GLN A 166 -5.20 14.26 -8.80
C GLN A 166 -3.97 13.59 -9.45
N TRP A 167 -3.37 14.23 -10.45
CA TRP A 167 -2.25 13.69 -11.23
C TRP A 167 -0.96 13.48 -10.40
N ASP A 168 -0.82 14.17 -9.27
CA ASP A 168 0.26 13.94 -8.28
C ASP A 168 -0.19 13.12 -7.07
N VAL A 169 -1.29 12.37 -7.20
CA VAL A 169 -1.87 11.54 -6.15
C VAL A 169 -2.16 10.13 -6.63
N VAL A 170 -3.01 9.97 -7.65
CA VAL A 170 -3.54 8.66 -8.12
C VAL A 170 -2.87 8.21 -9.43
N GLY A 171 -3.29 7.05 -9.94
CA GLY A 171 -2.90 6.51 -11.24
C GLY A 171 -1.62 5.67 -11.23
N ASP A 172 -1.42 4.94 -12.33
CA ASP A 172 -0.21 4.13 -12.54
C ASP A 172 1.07 4.97 -12.37
N THR A 173 2.06 4.39 -11.69
CA THR A 173 3.36 5.04 -11.47
C THR A 173 4.40 4.60 -12.49
N PHE A 174 5.43 5.44 -12.67
CA PHE A 174 6.55 5.18 -13.57
C PHE A 174 7.84 5.81 -13.03
N VAL A 175 8.99 5.39 -13.54
CA VAL A 175 10.28 5.96 -13.11
C VAL A 175 10.49 7.31 -13.79
N VAL A 176 10.70 8.38 -13.02
CA VAL A 176 11.15 9.67 -13.55
C VAL A 176 12.67 9.70 -13.65
N GLY A 177 13.22 10.49 -14.58
CA GLY A 177 14.68 10.67 -14.69
C GLY A 177 15.42 9.62 -15.52
N CYS A 178 14.70 8.72 -16.20
CA CYS A 178 15.20 7.91 -17.31
C CYS A 178 14.16 7.83 -18.43
N ALA A 179 14.51 7.22 -19.56
CA ALA A 179 13.63 7.11 -20.71
C ALA A 179 12.33 6.39 -20.32
N PHE A 180 11.20 6.92 -20.78
CA PHE A 180 9.89 6.32 -20.57
C PHE A 180 9.70 5.14 -21.54
N PRO A 181 9.54 3.89 -21.04
CA PRO A 181 9.27 2.73 -21.86
C PRO A 181 7.89 2.78 -22.54
N ASP A 182 7.77 2.12 -23.70
CA ASP A 182 6.52 2.05 -24.47
C ASP A 182 5.43 1.22 -23.75
N GLU A 183 5.84 0.43 -22.75
CA GLU A 183 4.97 -0.36 -21.86
C GLU A 183 4.16 0.51 -20.86
N ILE A 184 4.48 1.79 -20.69
CA ILE A 184 3.62 2.70 -19.92
C ILE A 184 2.36 2.98 -20.73
N ILE A 185 1.21 3.00 -20.06
CA ILE A 185 -0.07 3.36 -20.69
C ILE A 185 0.01 4.71 -21.40
N TYR A 186 -0.61 4.79 -22.58
CA TYR A 186 -0.54 5.98 -23.46
C TYR A 186 0.90 6.51 -23.69
N PRO A 187 1.83 5.72 -24.23
CA PRO A 187 3.25 6.08 -24.30
C PRO A 187 3.51 7.39 -25.09
N GLY A 188 2.63 7.72 -26.04
CA GLY A 188 2.70 8.99 -26.81
C GLY A 188 2.37 10.26 -26.01
N SER A 189 1.83 10.14 -24.80
CA SER A 189 1.41 11.31 -24.01
C SER A 189 2.54 12.02 -23.26
N PHE A 190 3.74 11.42 -23.21
CA PHE A 190 4.94 12.04 -22.63
C PHE A 190 5.57 13.15 -23.49
N THR A 191 5.12 13.37 -24.72
CA THR A 191 5.80 14.30 -25.65
C THR A 191 5.86 15.76 -25.19
N GLU A 192 4.96 16.15 -24.28
CA GLU A 192 4.90 17.48 -23.66
C GLU A 192 5.70 17.56 -22.35
N ASN A 193 6.15 16.42 -21.79
CA ASN A 193 7.01 16.39 -20.62
C ASN A 193 8.41 16.94 -20.97
N PRO A 194 8.94 17.93 -20.22
CA PRO A 194 10.27 18.49 -20.49
C PRO A 194 11.40 17.45 -20.36
N ASP A 195 11.24 16.43 -19.52
CA ASP A 195 12.23 15.37 -19.34
C ASP A 195 12.29 14.40 -20.52
N PHE A 196 11.23 14.30 -21.33
CA PHE A 196 11.15 13.40 -22.49
C PHE A 196 12.25 13.63 -23.52
N LYS A 197 12.68 14.90 -23.69
CA LYS A 197 13.77 15.29 -24.60
C LYS A 197 15.04 15.73 -23.88
N HIS A 198 15.11 15.57 -22.55
CA HIS A 198 16.25 15.99 -21.78
C HIS A 198 17.48 15.12 -22.11
N PRO A 199 18.67 15.69 -22.35
CA PRO A 199 19.84 14.93 -22.84
C PRO A 199 20.32 13.83 -21.88
N VAL A 200 19.99 13.94 -20.59
CA VAL A 200 20.27 12.88 -19.61
C VAL A 200 19.08 11.94 -19.49
N TYR A 201 17.90 12.46 -19.16
CA TYR A 201 16.74 11.65 -18.77
C TYR A 201 16.11 10.91 -19.94
N SER A 202 16.29 11.36 -21.19
CA SER A 202 15.83 10.62 -22.37
C SER A 202 16.67 9.38 -22.69
N THR A 203 17.75 9.12 -21.94
CA THR A 203 18.57 7.92 -22.11
C THR A 203 18.04 6.76 -21.27
N LYS A 204 18.37 5.52 -21.69
CA LYS A 204 17.87 4.29 -21.05
C LYS A 204 18.03 4.29 -19.53
N HIS A 205 19.20 4.65 -19.02
CA HIS A 205 19.46 4.67 -17.58
C HIS A 205 19.26 6.06 -16.96
N GLY A 206 19.29 7.12 -17.77
CA GLY A 206 19.03 8.45 -17.28
C GLY A 206 20.02 8.88 -16.21
N MET A 207 19.50 9.22 -15.03
CA MET A 207 20.28 9.56 -13.84
C MET A 207 20.64 8.36 -12.95
N TYR A 208 20.26 7.13 -13.33
CA TYR A 208 20.42 5.94 -12.51
C TYR A 208 21.59 5.08 -12.96
N GLU A 209 22.22 4.40 -12.00
CA GLU A 209 23.14 3.31 -12.28
C GLU A 209 22.37 2.05 -12.70
N PRO A 210 22.91 1.22 -13.61
CA PRO A 210 22.32 -0.08 -13.92
C PRO A 210 22.16 -0.93 -12.66
N ASN A 211 21.01 -1.60 -12.54
CA ASN A 211 20.71 -2.51 -11.42
C ASN A 211 20.82 -1.88 -10.02
N CYS A 212 20.57 -0.57 -9.91
CA CYS A 212 20.62 0.14 -8.62
C CYS A 212 19.56 -0.33 -7.62
N GLY A 213 18.48 -0.96 -8.07
CA GLY A 213 17.34 -1.41 -7.28
C GLY A 213 16.27 -0.35 -7.09
N LEU A 214 15.02 -0.77 -6.87
CA LEU A 214 13.88 0.15 -6.79
C LEU A 214 13.93 1.09 -5.57
N ASP A 215 14.70 0.75 -4.54
CA ASP A 215 14.95 1.67 -3.42
C ASP A 215 15.74 2.93 -3.85
N ASN A 216 16.47 2.86 -4.96
CA ASN A 216 17.33 3.93 -5.48
C ASN A 216 16.77 4.61 -6.73
N VAL A 217 15.51 4.33 -7.10
CA VAL A 217 14.83 5.01 -8.20
C VAL A 217 13.74 5.93 -7.67
N MET A 218 13.48 7.03 -8.39
CA MET A 218 12.31 7.86 -8.12
C MET A 218 11.15 7.40 -9.00
N LEU A 219 10.19 6.73 -8.38
CA LEU A 219 8.85 6.63 -8.96
C LEU A 219 8.15 7.98 -8.90
N SER A 220 7.33 8.26 -9.92
CA SER A 220 6.43 9.42 -9.97
C SER A 220 5.68 9.56 -8.65
N TRP A 221 5.67 10.78 -8.09
CA TRP A 221 5.10 11.07 -6.79
C TRP A 221 3.59 10.79 -6.79
N GLY A 222 3.12 10.08 -5.78
CA GLY A 222 1.70 9.72 -5.62
C GLY A 222 1.45 8.99 -4.31
N HIS A 223 0.27 8.40 -4.19
CA HIS A 223 -0.23 7.74 -2.99
C HIS A 223 0.66 6.58 -2.53
N ASP A 224 1.21 5.74 -3.42
CA ASP A 224 2.11 4.63 -3.09
C ASP A 224 3.30 5.07 -2.23
N GLU A 225 4.11 6.00 -2.76
CA GLU A 225 5.37 6.42 -2.13
C GLU A 225 5.08 7.22 -0.85
N TYR A 226 4.07 8.09 -0.87
CA TYR A 226 3.66 8.83 0.31
C TYR A 226 3.20 7.88 1.44
N LEU A 227 2.31 6.94 1.13
CA LEU A 227 1.80 6.02 2.13
C LEU A 227 2.89 5.10 2.66
N TYR A 228 3.80 4.64 1.80
CA TYR A 228 4.98 3.90 2.23
C TYR A 228 5.77 4.67 3.28
N HIS A 229 6.04 5.97 3.06
CA HIS A 229 6.77 6.78 4.05
C HIS A 229 5.97 7.06 5.32
N VAL A 230 4.64 7.16 5.26
CA VAL A 230 3.78 7.27 6.46
C VAL A 230 3.85 5.98 7.28
N MET A 231 3.78 4.82 6.63
CA MET A 231 3.56 3.52 7.29
C MET A 231 4.84 2.81 7.73
N LYS A 232 5.97 2.97 7.00
CA LYS A 232 7.20 2.19 7.24
C LYS A 232 7.77 2.33 8.65
N ASP A 233 7.56 3.48 9.30
CA ASP A 233 8.08 3.79 10.64
C ASP A 233 6.96 3.89 11.70
N GLN A 234 5.69 3.74 11.30
CA GLN A 234 4.51 3.90 12.17
C GLN A 234 3.58 2.68 12.16
N SER A 235 4.04 1.53 11.65
CA SER A 235 3.27 0.28 11.61
C SER A 235 4.14 -0.92 11.95
N SER A 236 3.50 -2.05 12.28
CA SER A 236 4.15 -3.36 12.41
C SER A 236 3.94 -4.25 11.18
N LEU A 237 3.66 -3.65 10.02
CA LEU A 237 3.53 -4.37 8.75
C LEU A 237 4.89 -4.97 8.33
N PRO A 238 4.91 -6.19 7.76
CA PRO A 238 6.15 -6.80 7.27
C PRO A 238 6.65 -6.12 5.99
N GLU A 239 7.90 -6.41 5.59
CA GLU A 239 8.52 -5.84 4.38
C GLU A 239 7.69 -6.12 3.12
N GLU A 240 7.06 -7.29 3.05
CA GLU A 240 6.18 -7.70 1.97
C GLU A 240 4.96 -6.78 1.86
N GLY A 241 4.32 -6.47 2.99
CA GLY A 241 3.17 -5.56 3.03
C GLY A 241 3.54 -4.12 2.67
N LEU A 242 4.70 -3.65 3.11
CA LEU A 242 5.21 -2.34 2.71
C LEU A 242 5.57 -2.29 1.22
N ALA A 243 6.07 -3.39 0.64
CA ALA A 243 6.34 -3.49 -0.79
C ALA A 243 5.05 -3.50 -1.62
N MET A 244 4.00 -4.20 -1.15
CA MET A 244 2.67 -4.14 -1.77
C MET A 244 2.18 -2.68 -1.84
N ILE A 245 2.22 -1.95 -0.71
CA ILE A 245 1.80 -0.55 -0.66
C ILE A 245 2.63 0.32 -1.62
N ARG A 246 3.96 0.21 -1.58
CA ARG A 246 4.85 1.12 -2.31
C ARG A 246 4.84 0.95 -3.83
N TYR A 247 4.42 -0.21 -4.32
CA TYR A 247 4.61 -0.58 -5.72
C TYR A 247 3.35 -1.13 -6.42
N HIS A 248 2.18 -1.13 -5.77
CA HIS A 248 0.96 -1.67 -6.37
C HIS A 248 0.47 -0.88 -7.58
N SER A 249 0.81 0.41 -7.70
CA SER A 249 0.51 1.19 -8.90
C SER A 249 1.59 1.10 -9.97
N PHE A 250 2.70 0.38 -9.73
CA PHE A 250 3.84 0.33 -10.66
C PHE A 250 3.64 -0.70 -11.79
N TYR A 251 2.51 -0.61 -12.49
CA TYR A 251 2.07 -1.54 -13.55
C TYR A 251 3.10 -1.79 -14.66
N PRO A 252 3.84 -0.77 -15.15
CA PRO A 252 4.91 -1.01 -16.11
C PRO A 252 5.91 -2.07 -15.64
N TRP A 253 6.18 -2.16 -14.33
CA TRP A 253 7.08 -3.14 -13.77
C TRP A 253 6.40 -4.48 -13.47
N HIS A 254 5.37 -4.50 -12.61
CA HIS A 254 4.85 -5.77 -12.12
C HIS A 254 4.01 -6.53 -13.16
N ARG A 255 3.35 -5.81 -14.09
CA ARG A 255 2.56 -6.41 -15.17
C ARG A 255 3.35 -6.52 -16.47
N GLU A 256 3.89 -5.40 -16.95
CA GLU A 256 4.50 -5.34 -18.30
C GLU A 256 6.00 -5.70 -18.32
N LYS A 257 6.62 -5.93 -17.16
CA LYS A 257 8.03 -6.34 -17.00
C LYS A 257 9.05 -5.32 -17.56
N ALA A 258 8.65 -4.05 -17.65
CA ALA A 258 9.53 -2.93 -17.96
C ALA A 258 10.54 -2.70 -16.82
N TYR A 259 11.49 -1.78 -17.06
CA TYR A 259 12.51 -1.35 -16.09
C TYR A 259 13.45 -2.43 -15.55
N SER A 260 13.49 -3.62 -16.15
CA SER A 260 14.36 -4.75 -15.73
C SER A 260 15.85 -4.40 -15.59
N TYR A 261 16.31 -3.35 -16.29
CA TYR A 261 17.68 -2.84 -16.23
C TYR A 261 17.99 -1.98 -15.00
N LEU A 262 16.99 -1.61 -14.20
CA LEU A 262 17.14 -0.91 -12.92
C LEU A 262 17.05 -1.86 -11.72
N LEU A 263 16.53 -3.08 -11.92
CA LEU A 263 16.23 -4.01 -10.81
C LEU A 263 17.46 -4.70 -10.24
N ASN A 264 17.42 -5.03 -8.96
CA ASN A 264 18.37 -5.87 -8.24
C ASN A 264 17.68 -7.13 -7.64
N ASP A 265 18.43 -7.93 -6.87
CA ASP A 265 17.90 -9.18 -6.30
C ASP A 265 16.80 -8.98 -5.24
N LYS A 266 16.80 -7.84 -4.52
CA LYS A 266 15.75 -7.51 -3.54
C LYS A 266 14.41 -7.28 -4.23
N ASP A 267 14.43 -6.66 -5.41
CA ASP A 267 13.22 -6.35 -6.17
C ASP A 267 12.46 -7.62 -6.63
N ARG A 268 13.13 -8.77 -6.70
CA ARG A 268 12.44 -10.04 -6.99
C ARG A 268 11.45 -10.42 -5.89
N LYS A 269 11.82 -10.22 -4.62
CA LYS A 269 10.91 -10.49 -3.50
C LYS A 269 9.77 -9.48 -3.48
N ALA A 270 10.05 -8.21 -3.75
CA ALA A 270 9.02 -7.18 -3.87
C ALA A 270 8.03 -7.50 -5.01
N MET A 271 8.52 -8.03 -6.14
CA MET A 271 7.68 -8.49 -7.25
C MET A 271 6.71 -9.58 -6.79
N ASP A 272 7.18 -10.58 -6.05
CA ASP A 272 6.32 -11.65 -5.54
C ASP A 272 5.22 -11.08 -4.62
N SER A 273 5.58 -10.11 -3.76
CA SER A 273 4.63 -9.37 -2.90
C SER A 273 3.55 -8.66 -3.71
N VAL A 274 3.94 -7.87 -4.71
CA VAL A 274 3.01 -7.09 -5.52
C VAL A 274 2.12 -8.00 -6.37
N LEU A 275 2.67 -9.07 -6.96
CA LEU A 275 1.90 -10.03 -7.73
C LEU A 275 0.88 -10.80 -6.88
N ALA A 276 1.18 -11.07 -5.60
CA ALA A 276 0.22 -11.67 -4.68
C ALA A 276 -0.92 -10.70 -4.32
N PHE A 277 -0.64 -9.39 -4.24
CA PHE A 277 -1.62 -8.37 -3.86
C PHE A 277 -2.50 -7.90 -5.01
N ASN A 278 -1.91 -7.64 -6.19
CA ASN A 278 -2.56 -6.99 -7.32
C ASN A 278 -3.92 -7.60 -7.74
N PRO A 279 -4.14 -8.93 -7.74
CA PRO A 279 -5.45 -9.48 -8.05
C PRO A 279 -6.55 -8.95 -7.14
N TYR A 280 -6.25 -8.78 -5.85
CA TYR A 280 -7.20 -8.30 -4.84
C TYR A 280 -7.61 -6.86 -5.14
N ASP A 281 -6.65 -5.94 -5.22
CA ASP A 281 -6.90 -4.53 -5.56
C ASP A 281 -7.69 -4.39 -6.88
N LEU A 282 -7.25 -5.09 -7.93
CA LEU A 282 -7.84 -4.91 -9.24
C LEU A 282 -9.23 -5.55 -9.37
N TYR A 283 -9.34 -6.84 -9.04
CA TYR A 283 -10.52 -7.60 -9.39
C TYR A 283 -11.62 -7.51 -8.33
N SER A 284 -11.34 -7.18 -7.06
CA SER A 284 -12.40 -7.04 -6.04
C SER A 284 -13.38 -5.92 -6.33
N LYS A 285 -13.03 -4.96 -7.20
CA LYS A 285 -13.91 -3.87 -7.65
C LYS A 285 -15.23 -4.35 -8.27
N SER A 286 -15.29 -5.59 -8.75
CA SER A 286 -16.51 -6.20 -9.28
C SER A 286 -17.28 -7.07 -8.27
N ASP A 287 -16.86 -7.11 -7.01
CA ASP A 287 -17.57 -7.85 -5.96
C ASP A 287 -18.89 -7.14 -5.61
N ASP A 288 -19.79 -7.88 -4.96
CA ASP A 288 -20.99 -7.30 -4.37
C ASP A 288 -20.62 -6.20 -3.36
N GLY A 289 -21.53 -5.25 -3.17
CA GLY A 289 -21.37 -4.18 -2.19
C GLY A 289 -21.15 -4.71 -0.78
N VAL A 290 -20.28 -4.05 -0.04
CA VAL A 290 -19.95 -4.37 1.37
C VAL A 290 -20.72 -3.46 2.32
N ASP A 291 -20.87 -3.88 3.58
CA ASP A 291 -21.51 -3.08 4.64
C ASP A 291 -20.44 -2.57 5.61
N PRO A 292 -20.00 -1.30 5.48
CA PRO A 292 -18.93 -0.76 6.30
C PRO A 292 -19.22 -0.81 7.79
N GLU A 293 -20.47 -0.59 8.22
CA GLU A 293 -20.84 -0.58 9.63
C GLU A 293 -20.73 -1.97 10.26
N LYS A 294 -21.05 -3.03 9.50
CA LYS A 294 -20.87 -4.41 9.96
C LYS A 294 -19.41 -4.83 10.03
N LEU A 295 -18.58 -4.35 9.10
CA LEU A 295 -17.16 -4.72 8.99
C LEU A 295 -16.26 -3.90 9.92
N LYS A 296 -16.65 -2.67 10.26
CA LYS A 296 -15.90 -1.73 11.10
C LYS A 296 -15.35 -2.35 12.39
N PRO A 297 -16.11 -3.09 13.22
CA PRO A 297 -15.57 -3.66 14.46
C PRO A 297 -14.42 -4.65 14.24
N TYR A 298 -14.49 -5.44 13.15
CA TYR A 298 -13.44 -6.39 12.81
C TYR A 298 -12.15 -5.67 12.40
N TYR A 299 -12.26 -4.74 11.45
CA TYR A 299 -11.10 -4.02 10.93
C TYR A 299 -10.51 -3.02 11.93
N GLN A 300 -11.30 -2.43 12.83
CA GLN A 300 -10.76 -1.66 13.96
C GLN A 300 -9.89 -2.52 14.89
N GLY A 301 -10.26 -3.79 15.08
CA GLY A 301 -9.44 -4.75 15.83
C GLY A 301 -8.09 -5.02 15.15
N LEU A 302 -8.08 -5.18 13.82
CA LEU A 302 -6.84 -5.33 13.07
C LEU A 302 -6.01 -4.06 13.06
N ILE A 303 -6.62 -2.89 12.85
CA ILE A 303 -5.94 -1.59 12.91
C ILE A 303 -5.19 -1.44 14.25
N ALA A 304 -5.86 -1.73 15.37
CA ALA A 304 -5.26 -1.63 16.71
C ALA A 304 -4.09 -2.62 16.93
N LYS A 305 -4.02 -3.70 16.16
CA LYS A 305 -2.91 -4.66 16.20
C LYS A 305 -1.69 -4.18 15.43
N PHE A 306 -1.89 -3.47 14.32
CA PHE A 306 -0.81 -3.12 13.38
C PHE A 306 -0.36 -1.66 13.41
N PHE A 307 -1.14 -0.76 14.02
CA PHE A 307 -0.87 0.67 14.08
C PHE A 307 -1.02 1.24 15.50
N PRO A 308 -0.33 2.34 15.82
CA PRO A 308 -0.68 3.17 16.96
C PRO A 308 -2.09 3.76 16.82
N ALA A 309 -2.63 4.31 17.89
CA ALA A 309 -3.96 4.93 17.89
C ALA A 309 -4.09 6.09 16.89
N GLU A 310 -3.00 6.84 16.68
CA GLU A 310 -2.90 7.94 15.70
C GLU A 310 -1.58 7.85 14.96
N LEU A 311 -1.58 8.23 13.69
CA LEU A 311 -0.39 8.39 12.87
C LEU A 311 -0.18 9.86 12.54
N ASP A 312 1.08 10.23 12.31
CA ASP A 312 1.42 11.44 11.57
C ASP A 312 1.25 11.14 10.07
N TRP A 313 0.18 11.66 9.46
CA TRP A 313 -0.14 11.57 8.03
C TRP A 313 0.50 12.70 7.28
#